data_AF-A0A1V5PX97-F1
#
_entry.id   AF-A0A1V5PX97-F1
#
_cell.length_a   1.000
_cell.length_b   1.000
_cell.length_c   1.000
_cell.angle_alpha   90.00
_cell.angle_beta   90.00
_cell.angle_gamma   90.00
#
_symmetry.space_group_name_H-M   'P 1'
#
loop_
_entity.id
_entity.type
_entity.pdbx_description
1 polymer ?
#
loop_
_entity_poly.entity_id
_entity_poly.type
_entity_poly.pdbx_seq_one_letter_code
_entity_poly.pdbx_strand_id
1 'polypeptide(L)'
;MLKREKNLFYGPVPSRRFGFSLGIDLVPYKTCSFDCIYCQLGRTTIKTAERKRYKDISMEYFIAELNEKIKSAGKIDYITFAGSGEPTLNSDIGAMIDSVKKITDIPVAVLTNGSLLHKEDVAKDLLNADLIKISLDACNENVFKKINQPDGSITFDDTLNGIKMFLENYAGRVWLEIMLLKNINDNLSCASEFRNLMAENNIADRVEKIHINTPVRPSGLGEVFAPTAKNIKYFEDFLNEAFFKNSSDKKAEVIKPFRHDKIKPEIMTEIYEKNKKLKERIIELLKRRPVTTEDISISLGENISEVIKILEPLLKRNEIRYRLHENTKYYYC
;
A
#
# COMPACT_ATOMS: atom_id res chain seq x y z
N MET A 1 6.75 16.89 -26.71
CA MET A 1 7.28 17.00 -25.34
C MET A 1 6.39 16.19 -24.42
N LEU A 2 6.77 14.95 -24.11
CA LEU A 2 6.09 14.14 -23.10
C LEU A 2 6.18 14.90 -21.76
N LYS A 3 5.04 15.24 -21.16
CA LYS A 3 5.00 15.81 -19.80
C LYS A 3 5.69 14.80 -18.89
N ARG A 4 6.87 15.16 -18.36
CA ARG A 4 7.49 14.43 -17.23
C ARG A 4 6.40 14.24 -16.18
N GLU A 5 6.03 13.00 -15.88
CA GLU A 5 5.03 12.74 -14.86
C GLU A 5 5.57 13.22 -13.51
N LYS A 6 5.11 14.39 -13.05
CA LYS A 6 5.52 15.06 -11.79
C LYS A 6 5.05 14.33 -10.52
N ASN A 7 4.64 13.07 -10.62
CA ASN A 7 3.87 12.37 -9.58
C ASN A 7 4.57 11.09 -9.09
N LEU A 8 5.91 11.06 -9.11
CA LEU A 8 6.69 9.91 -8.65
C LEU A 8 6.73 9.83 -7.12
N PHE A 9 7.04 10.93 -6.45
CA PHE A 9 7.14 10.97 -4.99
C PHE A 9 5.87 11.51 -4.34
N TYR A 10 5.57 11.05 -3.13
CA TYR A 10 4.55 11.63 -2.26
C TYR A 10 4.96 11.59 -0.80
N GLY A 11 4.40 12.50 0.00
CA GLY A 11 4.81 12.67 1.39
C GLY A 11 6.12 13.46 1.54
N PRO A 12 6.87 13.26 2.66
CA PRO A 12 6.66 12.25 3.68
C PRO A 12 5.30 12.35 4.38
N VAL A 13 4.68 11.21 4.68
CA VAL A 13 3.36 11.17 5.33
C VAL A 13 3.35 10.30 6.57
N PRO A 14 2.52 10.66 7.58
CA PRO A 14 2.27 9.79 8.73
C PRO A 14 1.69 8.45 8.28
N SER A 15 2.50 7.40 8.38
CA SER A 15 2.16 6.02 8.11
C SER A 15 1.85 5.33 9.43
N ARG A 16 0.66 4.70 9.51
CA ARG A 16 0.26 3.81 10.61
C ARG A 16 1.26 2.68 10.90
N ARG A 17 2.17 2.41 9.97
CA ARG A 17 3.09 1.26 9.96
C ARG A 17 4.56 1.67 10.04
N PHE A 18 4.92 2.81 9.46
CA PHE A 18 6.31 3.17 9.13
C PHE A 18 6.73 4.55 9.64
N GLY A 19 6.02 5.16 10.59
CA GLY A 19 6.35 6.52 11.01
C GLY A 19 6.12 7.52 9.88
N PHE A 20 7.05 8.45 9.65
CA PHE A 20 7.03 9.35 8.50
C PHE A 20 7.62 8.67 7.28
N SER A 21 6.80 8.37 6.29
CA SER A 21 7.27 7.69 5.10
C SER A 21 7.18 8.54 3.84
N LEU A 22 8.31 8.67 3.14
CA LEU A 22 8.38 9.19 1.77
C LEU A 22 8.02 8.05 0.82
N GLY A 23 6.96 8.21 0.04
CA GLY A 23 6.49 7.19 -0.89
C GLY A 23 6.97 7.40 -2.32
N ILE A 24 7.19 6.31 -3.04
CA ILE A 24 7.59 6.27 -4.46
C ILE A 24 6.58 5.42 -5.24
N ASP A 25 5.81 6.07 -6.10
CA ASP A 25 4.76 5.47 -6.93
C ASP A 25 5.27 5.15 -8.34
N LEU A 26 5.53 3.88 -8.63
CA LEU A 26 6.21 3.44 -9.85
C LEU A 26 5.30 3.14 -11.04
N VAL A 27 3.99 3.13 -10.85
CA VAL A 27 3.05 2.70 -11.89
C VAL A 27 1.98 3.77 -12.13
N PRO A 28 1.34 3.79 -13.31
CA PRO A 28 0.15 4.60 -13.54
C PRO A 28 -0.95 4.25 -12.55
N TYR A 29 -1.83 5.21 -12.30
CA TYR A 29 -2.93 5.04 -11.35
C TYR A 29 -3.70 3.75 -11.60
N LYS A 30 -3.87 2.95 -10.54
CA LYS A 30 -4.64 1.70 -10.57
C LYS A 30 -4.15 0.70 -11.64
N THR A 31 -2.84 0.64 -11.84
CA THR A 31 -2.15 -0.44 -12.57
C THR A 31 -1.68 -1.51 -11.59
N CYS A 32 -2.34 -2.66 -11.56
CA CYS A 32 -2.12 -3.66 -10.54
C CYS A 32 -2.43 -5.04 -11.08
N SER A 33 -1.79 -6.07 -10.55
CA SER A 33 -2.13 -7.46 -10.83
C SER A 33 -3.41 -7.92 -10.16
N PHE A 34 -3.90 -7.18 -9.14
CA PHE A 34 -5.12 -7.47 -8.38
C PHE A 34 -6.15 -6.33 -8.52
N ASP A 35 -7.44 -6.66 -8.37
CA ASP A 35 -8.54 -5.69 -8.18
C ASP A 35 -9.19 -5.85 -6.80
N CYS A 36 -8.37 -5.70 -5.74
CA CYS A 36 -8.80 -5.97 -4.38
C CYS A 36 -10.07 -5.19 -3.98
N ILE A 37 -11.08 -5.87 -3.44
CA ILE A 37 -12.38 -5.27 -3.11
C ILE A 37 -12.31 -4.18 -2.04
N TYR A 38 -11.26 -4.21 -1.21
CA TYR A 38 -11.00 -3.26 -0.15
C TYR A 38 -10.15 -2.06 -0.61
N CYS A 39 -9.71 -2.01 -1.87
CA CYS A 39 -8.80 -0.97 -2.34
C CYS A 39 -9.46 0.41 -2.22
N GLN A 40 -8.86 1.28 -1.40
CA GLN A 40 -9.35 2.65 -1.19
C GLN A 40 -9.28 3.51 -2.46
N LEU A 41 -8.41 3.12 -3.41
CA LEU A 41 -8.23 3.79 -4.70
C LEU A 41 -9.31 3.38 -5.72
N GLY A 42 -10.15 2.41 -5.39
CA GLY A 42 -11.19 1.90 -6.28
C GLY A 42 -10.73 0.83 -7.25
N ARG A 43 -11.47 0.65 -8.35
CA ARG A 43 -11.25 -0.43 -9.31
C ARG A 43 -9.95 -0.27 -10.06
N THR A 44 -9.29 -1.40 -10.31
CA THR A 44 -8.10 -1.50 -11.15
C THR A 44 -8.44 -1.13 -12.58
N THR A 45 -7.83 -0.04 -13.07
CA THR A 45 -8.00 0.48 -14.43
C THR A 45 -7.21 -0.35 -15.42
N ILE A 46 -6.00 -0.76 -15.03
CA ILE A 46 -5.12 -1.63 -15.83
C ILE A 46 -4.80 -2.85 -14.99
N LYS A 47 -5.59 -3.92 -15.17
CA LYS A 47 -5.35 -5.20 -14.51
C LYS A 47 -4.40 -6.03 -15.34
N THR A 48 -3.20 -6.31 -14.82
CA THR A 48 -2.12 -6.96 -15.58
C THR A 48 -1.06 -7.60 -14.67
N ALA A 49 -0.49 -8.71 -15.13
CA ALA A 49 0.72 -9.32 -14.57
C ALA A 49 1.99 -9.03 -15.41
N GLU A 50 1.87 -8.17 -16.43
CA GLU A 50 2.95 -7.80 -17.32
C GLU A 50 3.95 -6.89 -16.59
N ARG A 51 5.20 -7.35 -16.48
CA ARG A 51 6.29 -6.59 -15.90
C ARG A 51 7.01 -5.82 -17.00
N LYS A 52 7.15 -4.50 -16.84
CA LYS A 52 7.85 -3.60 -17.79
C LYS A 52 8.14 -2.25 -17.15
N ARG A 53 8.83 -1.36 -17.85
CA ARG A 53 8.94 0.04 -17.45
C ARG A 53 7.56 0.70 -17.66
N TYR A 54 6.97 1.18 -16.57
CA TYR A 54 5.63 1.80 -16.58
C TYR A 54 5.64 3.33 -16.59
N LYS A 55 6.73 3.94 -16.13
CA LYS A 55 6.94 5.39 -16.17
C LYS A 55 8.28 5.69 -16.84
N ASP A 56 8.28 6.66 -17.74
CA ASP A 56 9.50 7.11 -18.41
C ASP A 56 10.26 8.09 -17.51
N ILE A 57 11.05 7.52 -16.58
CA ILE A 57 11.79 8.27 -15.56
C ILE A 57 13.27 7.97 -15.75
N SER A 58 14.07 9.02 -15.97
CA SER A 58 15.53 8.89 -15.98
C SER A 58 16.06 8.73 -14.55
N MET A 59 17.13 7.95 -14.39
CA MET A 59 17.74 7.75 -13.08
C MET A 59 18.34 9.05 -12.53
N GLU A 60 18.85 9.92 -13.39
CA GLU A 60 19.34 11.25 -13.02
C GLU A 60 18.22 12.10 -12.40
N TYR A 61 17.02 12.08 -13.00
CA TYR A 61 15.86 12.77 -12.46
C TYR A 61 15.42 12.16 -11.13
N PHE A 62 15.33 10.84 -11.04
CA PHE A 62 14.95 10.13 -9.80
C PHE A 62 15.89 10.50 -8.64
N ILE A 63 17.20 10.45 -8.87
CA ILE A 63 18.23 10.76 -7.88
C ILE A 63 18.17 12.24 -7.47
N ALA A 64 18.01 13.15 -8.42
CA ALA A 64 17.91 14.57 -8.13
C ALA A 64 16.68 14.89 -7.27
N GLU A 65 15.51 14.37 -7.64
CA GLU A 65 14.28 14.59 -6.89
C GLU A 65 14.33 13.91 -5.51
N LEU A 66 14.87 12.69 -5.41
CA LEU A 66 15.05 12.01 -4.12
C LEU A 66 15.92 12.85 -3.16
N ASN A 67 17.05 13.37 -3.64
CA ASN A 67 17.93 14.23 -2.84
C ASN A 67 17.22 15.50 -2.37
N GLU A 68 16.43 16.12 -3.24
CA GLU A 68 15.62 17.30 -2.88
C GLU A 68 14.58 16.95 -1.81
N LYS A 69 13.86 15.83 -1.96
CA LYS A 69 12.87 15.36 -0.97
C LYS A 69 13.50 15.02 0.36
N ILE A 70 14.67 14.38 0.38
CA ILE A 70 15.40 14.08 1.62
C ILE A 70 15.87 15.36 2.30
N LYS A 71 16.46 16.30 1.56
CA LYS A 71 16.97 17.57 2.12
C LYS A 71 15.85 18.48 2.63
N SER A 72 14.72 18.52 1.93
CA SER A 72 13.57 19.36 2.28
C SER A 72 12.67 18.75 3.35
N ALA A 73 12.77 17.43 3.59
CA ALA A 73 12.01 16.76 4.62
C ALA A 73 12.66 16.90 6.00
N GLY A 74 11.88 17.31 7.00
CA GLY A 74 12.36 17.36 8.38
C GLY A 74 12.65 15.97 8.98
N LYS A 75 11.81 14.97 8.69
CA LYS A 75 12.00 13.59 9.16
C LYS A 75 11.46 12.57 8.16
N ILE A 76 12.26 11.54 7.89
CA ILE A 76 11.86 10.36 7.13
C ILE A 76 12.31 9.12 7.91
N ASP A 77 11.34 8.32 8.34
CA ASP A 77 11.57 7.03 9.00
C ASP A 77 11.75 5.90 7.97
N TYR A 78 11.06 5.97 6.82
CA TYR A 78 11.17 5.00 5.72
C TYR A 78 10.99 5.65 4.34
N ILE A 79 11.75 5.19 3.35
CA ILE A 79 11.47 5.39 1.93
C ILE A 79 10.72 4.16 1.43
N THR A 80 9.49 4.33 0.97
CA THR A 80 8.59 3.21 0.66
C THR A 80 8.22 3.16 -0.81
N PHE A 81 8.52 2.06 -1.48
CA PHE A 81 7.96 1.72 -2.79
C PHE A 81 6.55 1.18 -2.58
N ALA A 82 5.58 2.03 -2.88
CA ALA A 82 4.14 1.81 -2.74
C ALA A 82 3.44 2.93 -3.52
N GLY A 83 2.12 2.84 -3.67
CA GLY A 83 1.39 3.96 -4.26
C GLY A 83 0.07 3.54 -4.83
N SER A 84 -0.09 3.79 -6.13
CA SER A 84 -1.37 3.67 -6.79
C SER A 84 -1.64 2.31 -7.45
N GLY A 85 -0.69 1.39 -7.37
CA GLY A 85 -0.77 0.06 -7.95
C GLY A 85 0.26 -0.89 -7.35
N GLU A 86 0.57 -1.98 -8.06
CA GLU A 86 1.55 -2.98 -7.61
C GLU A 86 2.97 -2.55 -8.05
N PRO A 87 3.88 -2.18 -7.12
CA PRO A 87 5.19 -1.64 -7.49
C PRO A 87 6.07 -2.63 -8.26
N THR A 88 5.95 -3.92 -7.98
CA THR A 88 6.79 -4.97 -8.60
C THR A 88 6.51 -5.19 -10.09
N LEU A 89 5.42 -4.62 -10.61
CA LEU A 89 5.16 -4.55 -12.05
C LEU A 89 6.20 -3.68 -12.78
N ASN A 90 6.78 -2.68 -12.11
CA ASN A 90 7.78 -1.83 -12.74
C ASN A 90 9.16 -2.50 -12.75
N SER A 91 9.72 -2.71 -13.95
CA SER A 91 11.02 -3.35 -14.14
C SER A 91 12.21 -2.56 -13.59
N ASP A 92 12.05 -1.27 -13.31
CA ASP A 92 13.12 -0.41 -12.82
C ASP A 92 13.25 -0.42 -11.29
N ILE A 93 12.36 -1.12 -10.58
CA ILE A 93 12.28 -1.08 -9.11
C ILE A 93 13.61 -1.46 -8.44
N GLY A 94 14.32 -2.49 -8.91
CA GLY A 94 15.60 -2.91 -8.34
C GLY A 94 16.66 -1.81 -8.45
N ALA A 95 16.84 -1.23 -9.65
CA ALA A 95 17.79 -0.14 -9.87
C ALA A 95 17.47 1.11 -9.03
N MET A 96 16.18 1.39 -8.80
CA MET A 96 15.74 2.48 -7.94
C MET A 96 16.00 2.19 -6.46
N ILE A 97 15.74 0.97 -5.97
CA ILE A 97 16.08 0.54 -4.60
C ILE A 97 17.59 0.71 -4.37
N ASP A 98 18.42 0.18 -5.27
CA ASP A 98 19.88 0.29 -5.19
C ASP A 98 20.36 1.73 -5.12
N SER A 99 19.71 2.62 -5.87
CA SER A 99 20.05 4.03 -5.89
C SER A 99 19.68 4.71 -4.56
N VAL A 100 18.53 4.38 -3.97
CA VAL A 100 18.16 4.88 -2.64
C VAL A 100 19.21 4.44 -1.61
N LYS A 101 19.59 3.16 -1.61
CA LYS A 101 20.59 2.60 -0.68
C LYS A 101 21.98 3.23 -0.81
N LYS A 102 22.34 3.75 -1.99
CA LYS A 102 23.60 4.48 -2.20
C LYS A 102 23.56 5.93 -1.72
N ILE A 103 22.37 6.51 -1.60
CA ILE A 103 22.19 7.94 -1.31
C ILE A 103 21.97 8.19 0.19
N THR A 104 21.36 7.24 0.91
CA THR A 104 20.96 7.45 2.30
C THR A 104 20.87 6.14 3.08
N ASP A 105 21.06 6.23 4.40
CA ASP A 105 20.83 5.14 5.35
C ASP A 105 19.37 4.99 5.78
N ILE A 106 18.45 5.85 5.28
CA ILE A 106 17.03 5.71 5.56
C ILE A 106 16.54 4.34 5.06
N PRO A 107 15.88 3.52 5.91
CA PRO A 107 15.42 2.19 5.51
C PRO A 107 14.46 2.22 4.32
N VAL A 108 14.67 1.29 3.39
CA VAL A 108 13.83 1.08 2.21
C VAL A 108 12.80 -0.01 2.50
N ALA A 109 11.52 0.32 2.33
CA ALA A 109 10.42 -0.63 2.40
C ALA A 109 9.77 -0.83 1.03
N VAL A 110 9.32 -2.05 0.73
CA VAL A 110 8.49 -2.34 -0.45
C VAL A 110 7.19 -2.98 0.00
N LEU A 111 6.06 -2.44 -0.47
CA LEU A 111 4.75 -3.06 -0.28
C LEU A 111 4.39 -3.78 -1.56
N THR A 112 4.12 -5.07 -1.46
CA THR A 112 3.75 -5.90 -2.59
C THR A 112 2.56 -6.79 -2.24
N ASN A 113 1.72 -7.06 -3.23
CA ASN A 113 0.66 -8.05 -3.15
C ASN A 113 1.14 -9.50 -3.35
N GLY A 114 2.45 -9.70 -3.59
CA GLY A 114 3.09 -11.01 -3.68
C GLY A 114 2.91 -11.74 -5.01
N SER A 115 2.02 -11.28 -5.89
CA SER A 115 1.62 -12.00 -7.11
C SER A 115 2.75 -12.31 -8.09
N LEU A 116 3.82 -11.51 -8.09
CA LEU A 116 4.95 -11.64 -9.01
C LEU A 116 6.21 -12.22 -8.34
N LEU A 117 6.16 -12.57 -7.06
CA LEU A 117 7.33 -13.07 -6.32
C LEU A 117 7.84 -14.43 -6.83
N HIS A 118 7.03 -15.16 -7.60
CA HIS A 118 7.46 -16.38 -8.29
C HIS A 118 8.46 -16.11 -9.43
N LYS A 119 8.56 -14.85 -9.91
CA LYS A 119 9.50 -14.48 -10.97
C LYS A 119 10.87 -14.18 -10.37
N GLU A 120 11.90 -14.84 -10.87
CA GLU A 120 13.27 -14.69 -10.36
C GLU A 120 13.80 -13.26 -10.44
N ASP A 121 13.46 -12.53 -11.50
CA ASP A 121 13.87 -11.15 -11.72
C ASP A 121 13.26 -10.20 -10.68
N VAL A 122 11.98 -10.40 -10.35
CA VAL A 122 11.29 -9.67 -9.27
C VAL A 122 11.93 -9.99 -7.92
N ALA A 123 12.15 -11.26 -7.62
CA ALA A 123 12.77 -11.67 -6.36
C ALA A 123 14.17 -11.03 -6.18
N LYS A 124 15.00 -11.05 -7.24
CA LYS A 124 16.34 -10.44 -7.25
C LYS A 124 16.29 -8.93 -7.02
N ASP A 125 15.37 -8.23 -7.67
CA ASP A 125 15.22 -6.77 -7.56
C ASP A 125 14.84 -6.30 -6.15
N LEU A 126 14.24 -7.16 -5.33
CA LEU A 126 13.79 -6.82 -3.99
C LEU A 126 14.83 -7.12 -2.89
N LEU A 127 15.93 -7.82 -3.21
CA LEU A 127 16.88 -8.31 -2.20
C LEU A 127 17.56 -7.19 -1.38
N ASN A 128 17.73 -6.00 -1.98
CA ASN A 128 18.41 -4.88 -1.32
C ASN A 128 17.46 -3.97 -0.50
N ALA A 129 16.16 -4.25 -0.48
CA ALA A 129 15.24 -3.56 0.42
C ALA A 129 15.49 -4.00 1.87
N ASP A 130 15.33 -3.10 2.83
CA ASP A 130 15.48 -3.42 4.26
C ASP A 130 14.25 -4.13 4.83
N LEU A 131 13.08 -3.88 4.22
CA LEU A 131 11.81 -4.42 4.65
C LEU A 131 10.89 -4.72 3.46
N ILE A 132 10.42 -5.96 3.35
CA ILE A 132 9.33 -6.33 2.44
C ILE A 132 8.05 -6.53 3.25
N LYS A 133 6.99 -5.83 2.84
CA LYS A 133 5.66 -6.02 3.40
C LYS A 133 4.75 -6.66 2.35
N ILE A 134 4.41 -7.92 2.58
CA ILE A 134 3.65 -8.76 1.64
C ILE A 134 2.19 -8.87 2.10
N SER A 135 1.24 -8.58 1.22
CA SER A 135 -0.18 -8.85 1.50
C SER A 135 -0.52 -10.31 1.20
N LEU A 136 -1.02 -11.02 2.20
CA LEU A 136 -1.54 -12.40 2.11
C LEU A 136 -2.95 -12.42 2.68
N ASP A 137 -3.90 -11.88 1.91
CA ASP A 137 -5.27 -11.61 2.42
C ASP A 137 -6.19 -12.83 2.40
N ALA A 138 -5.76 -13.92 1.75
CA ALA A 138 -6.56 -15.11 1.52
C ALA A 138 -5.91 -16.38 2.07
N CYS A 139 -6.72 -17.24 2.68
CA CYS A 139 -6.32 -18.54 3.19
C CYS A 139 -6.44 -19.66 2.14
N ASN A 140 -7.16 -19.43 1.04
CA ASN A 140 -7.37 -20.37 -0.06
C ASN A 140 -7.77 -19.65 -1.37
N GLU A 141 -7.81 -20.38 -2.49
CA GLU A 141 -8.17 -19.86 -3.82
C GLU A 141 -9.56 -19.19 -3.88
N ASN A 142 -10.57 -19.72 -3.18
CA ASN A 142 -11.92 -19.13 -3.18
C ASN A 142 -11.92 -17.76 -2.51
N VAL A 143 -11.25 -17.63 -1.37
CA VAL A 143 -11.09 -16.34 -0.67
C VAL A 143 -10.22 -15.39 -1.49
N PHE A 144 -9.19 -15.89 -2.16
CA PHE A 144 -8.28 -15.11 -3.01
C PHE A 144 -9.03 -14.49 -4.19
N LYS A 145 -9.81 -15.28 -4.94
CA LYS A 145 -10.67 -14.77 -6.02
C LYS A 145 -11.70 -13.75 -5.52
N LYS A 146 -12.26 -13.97 -4.33
CA LYS A 146 -13.27 -13.07 -3.75
C LYS A 146 -12.67 -11.74 -3.29
N ILE A 147 -11.51 -11.76 -2.64
CA ILE A 147 -10.88 -10.58 -2.05
C ILE A 147 -10.01 -9.84 -3.06
N ASN A 148 -9.04 -10.54 -3.65
CA ASN A 148 -7.97 -9.94 -4.45
C ASN A 148 -8.35 -9.78 -5.93
N GLN A 149 -9.30 -10.59 -6.44
CA GLN A 149 -9.75 -10.55 -7.84
C GLN A 149 -8.58 -10.47 -8.83
N PRO A 150 -7.71 -11.49 -8.87
CA PRO A 150 -6.46 -11.44 -9.60
C PRO A 150 -6.65 -11.28 -11.11
N ASP A 151 -5.58 -10.89 -11.79
CA ASP A 151 -5.44 -11.12 -13.22
C ASP A 151 -5.61 -12.62 -13.54
N GLY A 152 -6.16 -12.93 -14.72
CA GLY A 152 -6.48 -14.32 -15.08
C GLY A 152 -5.26 -15.24 -15.19
N SER A 153 -4.06 -14.69 -15.31
CA SER A 153 -2.80 -15.44 -15.32
C SER A 153 -2.23 -15.76 -13.93
N ILE A 154 -2.83 -15.24 -12.85
CA ILE A 154 -2.33 -15.42 -11.48
C ILE A 154 -3.26 -16.32 -10.68
N THR A 155 -2.70 -17.38 -10.12
CA THR A 155 -3.39 -18.28 -9.18
C THR A 155 -2.96 -18.02 -7.73
N PHE A 156 -3.75 -18.52 -6.78
CA PHE A 156 -3.36 -18.50 -5.37
C PHE A 156 -2.09 -19.32 -5.14
N ASP A 157 -1.99 -20.50 -5.74
CA ASP A 157 -0.86 -21.41 -5.56
C ASP A 157 0.44 -20.80 -6.09
N ASP A 158 0.42 -20.14 -7.25
CA ASP A 158 1.59 -19.42 -7.78
C ASP A 158 2.02 -18.28 -6.86
N THR A 159 1.05 -17.56 -6.30
CA THR A 159 1.32 -16.47 -5.36
C THR A 159 1.94 -17.02 -4.07
N LEU A 160 1.38 -18.10 -3.52
CA LEU A 160 1.86 -18.74 -2.29
C LEU A 160 3.27 -19.32 -2.48
N ASN A 161 3.50 -20.05 -3.57
CA ASN A 161 4.80 -20.63 -3.92
C ASN A 161 5.84 -19.53 -4.14
N GLY A 162 5.47 -18.45 -4.83
CA GLY A 162 6.34 -17.29 -5.01
C GLY A 162 6.74 -16.63 -3.69
N ILE A 163 5.79 -16.45 -2.78
CA ILE A 163 6.09 -15.94 -1.43
C ILE A 163 7.06 -16.88 -0.71
N LYS A 164 6.78 -18.19 -0.68
CA LYS A 164 7.64 -19.17 -0.03
C LYS A 164 9.08 -19.11 -0.56
N MET A 165 9.25 -19.19 -1.88
CA MET A 165 10.57 -19.16 -2.51
C MET A 165 11.30 -17.83 -2.25
N PHE A 166 10.57 -16.72 -2.25
CA PHE A 166 11.17 -15.42 -1.92
C PHE A 166 11.68 -15.38 -0.47
N LEU A 167 10.89 -15.88 0.49
CA LEU A 167 11.26 -15.91 1.92
C LEU A 167 12.48 -16.79 2.21
N GLU A 168 12.74 -17.82 1.40
CA GLU A 168 13.92 -18.68 1.53
C GLU A 168 15.22 -17.94 1.17
N ASN A 169 15.14 -16.95 0.28
CA ASN A 169 16.30 -16.25 -0.28
C ASN A 169 16.47 -14.81 0.23
N TYR A 170 15.45 -14.25 0.87
CA TYR A 170 15.49 -12.88 1.37
C TYR A 170 15.95 -12.82 2.83
N ALA A 171 17.06 -12.12 3.06
CA ALA A 171 17.69 -12.00 4.39
C ALA A 171 17.19 -10.77 5.19
N GLY A 172 16.44 -9.86 4.56
CA GLY A 172 15.92 -8.68 5.23
C GLY A 172 14.68 -8.97 6.07
N ARG A 173 14.04 -7.90 6.57
CA ARG A 173 12.87 -8.04 7.44
C ARG A 173 11.63 -8.28 6.61
N VAL A 174 10.77 -9.21 7.01
CA VAL A 174 9.49 -9.44 6.35
C VAL A 174 8.34 -9.20 7.29
N TRP A 175 7.38 -8.38 6.85
CA TRP A 175 6.10 -8.19 7.51
C TRP A 175 5.01 -8.75 6.61
N LEU A 176 4.16 -9.63 7.12
CA LEU A 176 2.94 -9.99 6.42
C LEU A 176 1.83 -9.01 6.76
N GLU A 177 0.93 -8.75 5.82
CA GLU A 177 -0.34 -8.10 6.07
C GLU A 177 -1.50 -9.02 5.69
N ILE A 178 -2.48 -9.12 6.57
CA ILE A 178 -3.76 -9.77 6.32
C ILE A 178 -4.84 -8.71 6.45
N MET A 179 -5.49 -8.35 5.35
CA MET A 179 -6.68 -7.50 5.36
C MET A 179 -7.91 -8.33 5.77
N LEU A 180 -8.38 -8.16 7.01
CA LEU A 180 -9.58 -8.83 7.49
C LEU A 180 -10.85 -8.07 7.09
N LEU A 181 -11.77 -8.79 6.46
CA LEU A 181 -13.03 -8.31 5.94
C LEU A 181 -14.19 -9.07 6.56
N LYS A 182 -15.17 -8.33 7.05
CA LYS A 182 -16.37 -8.87 7.71
C LYS A 182 -17.10 -9.86 6.80
N ASN A 183 -17.41 -11.04 7.33
CA ASN A 183 -18.15 -12.11 6.65
C ASN A 183 -17.42 -12.68 5.40
N ILE A 184 -16.11 -12.50 5.30
CA ILE A 184 -15.31 -13.06 4.20
C ILE A 184 -14.19 -13.94 4.75
N ASN A 185 -13.22 -13.35 5.46
CA ASN A 185 -12.05 -14.05 6.00
C ASN A 185 -11.86 -13.84 7.51
N ASP A 186 -12.88 -13.32 8.21
CA ASP A 186 -12.84 -13.05 9.66
C ASP A 186 -13.40 -14.20 10.52
N ASN A 187 -13.56 -15.39 9.96
CA ASN A 187 -14.13 -16.56 10.63
C ASN A 187 -13.05 -17.58 11.05
N LEU A 188 -13.44 -18.53 11.92
CA LEU A 188 -12.58 -19.56 12.49
C LEU A 188 -11.96 -20.52 11.47
N SER A 189 -12.72 -20.85 10.41
CA SER A 189 -12.22 -21.75 9.36
C SER A 189 -11.04 -21.09 8.67
N CYS A 190 -11.20 -19.85 8.20
CA CYS A 190 -10.12 -19.17 7.49
C CYS A 190 -8.93 -18.88 8.41
N ALA A 191 -9.14 -18.57 9.70
CA ALA A 191 -8.04 -18.47 10.67
C ALA A 191 -7.25 -19.79 10.77
N SER A 192 -7.94 -20.92 10.86
CA SER A 192 -7.30 -22.26 10.91
C SER A 192 -6.59 -22.62 9.62
N GLU A 193 -7.15 -22.24 8.46
CA GLU A 193 -6.53 -22.44 7.15
C GLU A 193 -5.28 -21.58 6.99
N PHE A 194 -5.32 -20.31 7.40
CA PHE A 194 -4.12 -19.47 7.49
C PHE A 194 -3.04 -20.11 8.35
N ARG A 195 -3.43 -20.71 9.50
CA ARG A 195 -2.49 -21.40 10.36
C ARG A 195 -1.80 -22.55 9.63
N ASN A 196 -2.59 -23.42 9.01
CA ASN A 196 -2.05 -24.60 8.33
C ASN A 196 -1.17 -24.18 7.15
N LEU A 197 -1.65 -23.25 6.31
CA LEU A 197 -0.92 -22.71 5.18
C LEU A 197 0.44 -22.11 5.59
N MET A 198 0.48 -21.30 6.64
CA MET A 198 1.74 -20.69 7.07
C MET A 198 2.69 -21.69 7.71
N ALA A 199 2.17 -22.68 8.44
CA ALA A 199 2.97 -23.72 9.08
C ALA A 199 3.58 -24.69 8.04
N GLU A 200 2.78 -25.19 7.11
CA GLU A 200 3.21 -26.14 6.07
C GLU A 200 4.23 -25.54 5.10
N ASN A 201 4.23 -24.21 4.96
CA ASN A 201 5.13 -23.48 4.07
C ASN A 201 6.27 -22.75 4.80
N ASN A 202 6.45 -22.96 6.11
CA ASN A 202 7.46 -22.28 6.95
C ASN A 202 7.45 -20.75 6.84
N ILE A 203 6.29 -20.17 6.52
CA ILE A 203 6.15 -18.72 6.30
C ILE A 203 6.31 -17.97 7.62
N ALA A 204 5.68 -18.46 8.69
CA ALA A 204 5.68 -17.79 9.98
C ALA A 204 7.10 -17.63 10.57
N ASP A 205 7.99 -18.59 10.32
CA ASP A 205 9.37 -18.59 10.83
C ASP A 205 10.25 -17.53 10.14
N ARG A 206 9.85 -17.09 8.95
CA ARG A 206 10.56 -16.09 8.14
C ARG A 206 9.97 -14.69 8.25
N VAL A 207 8.91 -14.54 9.03
CA VAL A 207 8.17 -13.29 9.16
C VAL A 207 8.39 -12.72 10.55
N GLU A 208 8.89 -11.48 10.59
CA GLU A 208 9.11 -10.77 11.85
C GLU A 208 7.80 -10.44 12.55
N LYS A 209 6.77 -10.10 11.76
CA LYS A 209 5.43 -9.80 12.28
C LYS A 209 4.31 -9.95 11.25
N ILE A 210 3.11 -10.16 11.77
CA ILE A 210 1.86 -10.20 11.00
C ILE A 210 1.01 -9.00 11.37
N HIS A 211 0.74 -8.16 10.38
CA HIS A 211 -0.14 -7.00 10.48
C HIS A 211 -1.56 -7.37 10.10
N ILE A 212 -2.46 -7.29 11.07
CA ILE A 212 -3.90 -7.43 10.85
C ILE A 212 -4.44 -6.05 10.51
N ASN A 213 -4.86 -5.87 9.25
CA ASN A 213 -5.45 -4.62 8.77
C ASN A 213 -6.96 -4.77 8.60
N THR A 214 -7.66 -3.64 8.62
CA THR A 214 -9.11 -3.58 8.42
C THR A 214 -9.49 -2.39 7.54
N PRO A 215 -10.61 -2.47 6.81
CA PRO A 215 -11.10 -1.39 5.96
C PRO A 215 -11.66 -0.25 6.83
N VAL A 216 -10.75 0.62 7.30
CA VAL A 216 -11.09 1.85 8.05
C VAL A 216 -11.38 3.05 7.12
N ARG A 217 -11.21 2.84 5.82
CA ARG A 217 -11.46 3.82 4.76
C ARG A 217 -12.47 3.22 3.78
N PRO A 218 -13.41 4.04 3.24
CA PRO A 218 -14.34 3.54 2.24
C PRO A 218 -13.60 2.92 1.06
N SER A 219 -14.00 1.72 0.63
CA SER A 219 -13.49 1.17 -0.62
C SER A 219 -14.06 1.97 -1.81
N GLY A 220 -13.35 1.98 -2.94
CA GLY A 220 -13.93 2.56 -4.16
C GLY A 220 -15.08 1.72 -4.74
N LEU A 221 -15.23 0.48 -4.26
CA LEU A 221 -16.16 -0.54 -4.77
C LEU A 221 -17.49 -0.67 -4.00
N GLY A 222 -17.61 -0.05 -2.82
CA GLY A 222 -18.80 -0.18 -1.98
C GLY A 222 -18.86 -1.53 -1.23
N GLU A 223 -19.41 -1.50 -0.02
CA GLU A 223 -19.79 -2.68 0.81
C GLU A 223 -18.70 -3.59 1.37
N VAL A 224 -17.47 -3.08 1.57
CA VAL A 224 -16.47 -3.80 2.38
C VAL A 224 -16.43 -3.20 3.79
N PHE A 225 -16.69 -4.04 4.79
CA PHE A 225 -16.80 -3.63 6.19
C PHE A 225 -15.72 -4.26 7.07
N ALA A 226 -15.32 -3.52 8.10
CA ALA A 226 -14.43 -4.05 9.12
C ALA A 226 -15.17 -5.14 9.93
N PRO A 227 -14.48 -6.23 10.30
CA PRO A 227 -15.02 -7.20 11.25
C PRO A 227 -15.34 -6.55 12.60
N THR A 228 -16.09 -7.27 13.44
CA THR A 228 -16.33 -6.80 14.81
C THR A 228 -15.02 -6.76 15.61
N ALA A 229 -14.92 -5.88 16.61
CA ALA A 229 -13.76 -5.83 17.50
C ALA A 229 -13.46 -7.19 18.15
N LYS A 230 -14.51 -7.97 18.46
CA LYS A 230 -14.39 -9.34 18.97
C LYS A 230 -13.70 -10.26 17.95
N ASN A 231 -14.12 -10.26 16.69
CA ASN A 231 -13.52 -11.10 15.65
C ASN A 231 -12.07 -10.70 15.38
N ILE A 232 -11.78 -9.40 15.30
CA ILE A 232 -10.41 -8.90 15.12
C ILE A 232 -9.52 -9.39 16.26
N LYS A 233 -10.00 -9.22 17.51
CA LYS A 233 -9.23 -9.60 18.70
C LYS A 233 -8.99 -11.10 18.76
N TYR A 234 -10.02 -11.88 18.45
CA TYR A 234 -9.91 -13.32 18.37
C TYR A 234 -8.85 -13.75 17.34
N PHE A 235 -8.89 -13.19 16.14
CA PHE A 235 -7.95 -13.53 15.07
C PHE A 235 -6.51 -13.14 15.44
N GLU A 236 -6.32 -11.98 16.08
CA GLU A 236 -5.03 -11.55 16.64
C GLU A 236 -4.50 -12.55 17.67
N ASP A 237 -5.31 -12.95 18.65
CA ASP A 237 -4.87 -13.88 19.70
C ASP A 237 -4.60 -15.27 19.12
N PHE A 238 -5.42 -15.73 18.18
CA PHE A 238 -5.23 -17.02 17.50
C PHE A 238 -3.89 -17.10 16.76
N LEU A 239 -3.54 -16.07 15.98
CA LEU A 239 -2.25 -16.04 15.27
C LEU A 239 -1.05 -15.94 16.22
N ASN A 240 -1.17 -15.17 17.31
CA ASN A 240 -0.11 -15.12 18.32
C ASN A 240 0.09 -16.47 19.02
N GLU A 241 -1.00 -17.16 19.37
CA GLU A 241 -0.92 -18.48 19.97
C GLU A 241 -0.32 -19.52 19.02
N ALA A 242 -0.69 -19.45 17.74
CA ALA A 242 -0.21 -20.37 16.71
C ALA A 242 1.29 -20.21 16.40
N PHE A 243 1.79 -18.98 16.29
CA PHE A 243 3.10 -18.72 15.70
C PHE A 243 4.09 -18.00 16.62
N PHE A 244 3.61 -17.32 17.65
CA PHE A 244 4.43 -16.43 18.46
C PHE A 244 4.36 -16.74 19.96
N LYS A 245 3.90 -17.95 20.33
CA LYS A 245 3.74 -18.40 21.71
C LYS A 245 5.01 -18.23 22.57
N ASN A 246 6.18 -18.43 21.96
CA ASN A 246 7.48 -18.36 22.64
C ASN A 246 8.17 -16.99 22.46
N SER A 247 7.55 -16.03 21.77
CA SER A 247 8.09 -14.68 21.67
C SER A 247 7.70 -13.86 22.90
N SER A 248 8.63 -13.05 23.42
CA SER A 248 8.36 -12.10 24.50
C SER A 248 7.31 -11.06 24.11
N ASP A 249 7.20 -10.77 22.80
CA ASP A 249 6.30 -9.79 22.23
C ASP A 249 5.28 -10.46 21.30
N LYS A 250 4.04 -9.96 21.34
CA LYS A 250 3.00 -10.30 20.36
C LYS A 250 3.41 -9.75 18.99
N LYS A 251 3.72 -10.64 18.05
CA LYS A 251 4.13 -10.30 16.68
C LYS A 251 2.97 -10.32 15.69
N ALA A 252 1.82 -10.88 16.02
CA ALA A 252 0.58 -10.60 15.28
C ALA A 252 -0.12 -9.41 15.94
N GLU A 253 -0.27 -8.30 15.22
CA GLU A 253 -0.82 -7.06 15.77
C GLU A 253 -1.80 -6.38 14.82
N VAL A 254 -2.87 -5.81 15.40
CA VAL A 254 -3.81 -4.97 14.65
C VAL A 254 -3.15 -3.62 14.34
N ILE A 255 -3.16 -3.21 13.07
CA ILE A 255 -2.67 -1.90 12.67
C ILE A 255 -3.55 -0.83 13.34
N LYS A 256 -2.98 0.01 14.20
CA LYS A 256 -3.70 1.10 14.88
C LYS A 256 -3.70 2.38 14.05
N PRO A 257 -4.64 3.32 14.27
CA PRO A 257 -4.54 4.67 13.72
C PRO A 257 -3.23 5.34 14.14
N PHE A 258 -2.70 6.22 13.29
CA PHE A 258 -1.46 6.94 13.59
C PHE A 258 -1.72 7.93 14.74
N ARG A 259 -0.96 7.83 15.83
CA ARG A 259 -1.07 8.77 16.95
C ARG A 259 -0.21 10.01 16.70
N HIS A 260 -0.83 11.18 16.79
CA HIS A 260 -0.22 12.48 16.45
C HIS A 260 0.71 13.02 17.55
N ASP A 261 0.62 12.46 18.76
CA ASP A 261 1.41 12.80 19.95
C ASP A 261 2.93 12.54 19.78
N LYS A 262 3.32 11.72 18.80
CA LYS A 262 4.73 11.43 18.48
C LYS A 262 5.36 12.37 17.44
N ILE A 263 4.62 13.38 16.98
CA ILE A 263 5.11 14.31 15.95
C ILE A 263 5.60 15.59 16.61
N LYS A 264 6.80 16.05 16.21
CA LYS A 264 7.30 17.37 16.60
C LYS A 264 6.33 18.48 16.10
N PRO A 265 5.95 19.47 16.92
CA PRO A 265 4.97 20.49 16.57
C PRO A 265 5.26 21.22 15.25
N GLU A 266 6.53 21.43 14.93
CA GLU A 266 6.98 22.15 13.73
C GLU A 266 6.63 21.37 12.45
N ILE A 267 6.90 20.06 12.43
CA ILE A 267 6.56 19.17 11.30
C ILE A 267 5.05 19.10 11.11
N MET A 268 4.28 19.06 12.21
CA MET A 268 2.81 19.09 12.12
C MET A 268 2.29 20.37 11.49
N THR A 269 2.91 21.50 11.83
CA THR A 269 2.49 22.81 11.33
C THR A 269 2.72 22.92 9.82
N GLU A 270 3.88 22.46 9.34
CA GLU A 270 4.19 22.43 7.90
C GLU A 270 3.24 21.52 7.11
N ILE A 271 2.98 20.31 7.61
CA ILE A 271 2.03 19.37 6.99
C ILE A 271 0.63 19.98 6.95
N TYR A 272 0.20 20.62 8.04
CA TYR A 272 -1.11 21.27 8.13
C TYR A 272 -1.26 22.40 7.12
N GLU A 273 -0.28 23.30 7.03
CA GLU A 273 -0.29 24.40 6.07
C GLU A 273 -0.25 23.92 4.61
N LYS A 274 0.57 22.91 4.30
CA LYS A 274 0.57 22.27 2.97
C LYS A 274 -0.80 21.69 2.62
N ASN A 275 -1.39 20.92 3.53
CA ASN A 275 -2.70 20.29 3.33
C ASN A 275 -3.82 21.32 3.23
N LYS A 276 -3.73 22.43 3.96
CA LYS A 276 -4.69 23.54 3.89
C LYS A 276 -4.68 24.20 2.50
N LYS A 277 -3.50 24.57 1.99
CA LYS A 277 -3.35 25.14 0.64
C LYS A 277 -3.85 24.18 -0.44
N LEU A 278 -3.54 22.89 -0.32
CA LEU A 278 -4.03 21.89 -1.25
C LEU A 278 -5.56 21.74 -1.17
N LYS A 279 -6.14 21.70 0.03
CA LYS A 279 -7.59 21.69 0.25
C LYS A 279 -8.29 22.85 -0.45
N GLU A 280 -7.76 24.07 -0.30
CA GLU A 280 -8.32 25.27 -0.93
C GLU A 280 -8.34 25.13 -2.46
N ARG A 281 -7.21 24.72 -3.06
CA ARG A 281 -7.08 24.48 -4.52
C ARG A 281 -8.03 23.39 -5.02
N ILE A 282 -8.20 22.31 -4.26
CA ILE A 282 -9.15 21.23 -4.60
C ILE A 282 -10.59 21.76 -4.58
N ILE A 283 -10.98 22.48 -3.52
CA ILE A 283 -12.34 23.04 -3.41
C ILE A 283 -12.62 24.03 -4.56
N GLU A 284 -11.67 24.90 -4.93
CA GLU A 284 -11.84 25.79 -6.07
C GLU A 284 -12.07 25.03 -7.38
N LEU A 285 -11.39 23.91 -7.59
CA LEU A 285 -11.59 23.07 -8.77
C LEU A 285 -12.99 22.42 -8.77
N LEU A 286 -13.40 21.87 -7.62
CA LEU A 286 -14.70 21.20 -7.44
C LEU A 286 -15.90 22.15 -7.59
N LYS A 287 -15.75 23.43 -7.25
CA LYS A 287 -16.77 24.46 -7.46
C LYS A 287 -17.04 24.76 -8.94
N ARG A 288 -16.08 24.48 -9.83
CA ARG A 288 -16.20 24.78 -11.27
C ARG A 288 -16.87 23.66 -12.05
N ARG A 289 -16.56 22.41 -11.71
CA ARG A 289 -17.13 21.23 -12.38
C ARG A 289 -16.91 19.96 -11.55
N PRO A 290 -17.76 18.93 -11.70
CA PRO A 290 -17.46 17.61 -11.17
C PRO A 290 -16.19 17.03 -11.82
N VAL A 291 -15.26 16.51 -11.01
CA VAL A 291 -13.97 15.95 -11.47
C VAL A 291 -13.62 14.67 -10.75
N THR A 292 -12.83 13.81 -11.40
CA THR A 292 -12.28 12.59 -10.79
C THR A 292 -11.07 12.89 -9.91
N THR A 293 -10.57 11.90 -9.16
CA THR A 293 -9.33 12.07 -8.39
C THR A 293 -8.12 12.29 -9.31
N GLU A 294 -8.09 11.61 -10.44
CA GLU A 294 -7.08 11.70 -11.50
C GLU A 294 -7.09 13.09 -12.13
N ASP A 295 -8.28 13.63 -12.45
CA ASP A 295 -8.42 15.00 -12.94
C ASP A 295 -7.83 16.01 -11.96
N ILE A 296 -8.08 15.84 -10.65
CA ILE A 296 -7.52 16.72 -9.62
C ILE A 296 -6.00 16.57 -9.57
N SER A 297 -5.48 15.35 -9.56
CA SER A 297 -4.04 15.05 -9.55
C SER A 297 -3.33 15.69 -10.75
N ILE A 298 -3.87 15.53 -11.96
CA ILE A 298 -3.32 16.09 -13.19
C ILE A 298 -3.44 17.62 -13.21
N SER A 299 -4.59 18.18 -12.82
CA SER A 299 -4.83 19.63 -12.88
C SER A 299 -3.98 20.40 -11.88
N LEU A 300 -3.74 19.81 -10.71
CA LEU A 300 -3.00 20.45 -9.62
C LEU A 300 -1.52 20.07 -9.59
N GLY A 301 -1.11 19.05 -10.37
CA GLY A 301 0.26 18.55 -10.38
C GLY A 301 0.65 17.89 -9.05
N GLU A 302 -0.30 17.20 -8.42
CA GLU A 302 -0.13 16.55 -7.11
C GLU A 302 -0.22 15.04 -7.27
N ASN A 303 0.53 14.28 -6.47
CA ASN A 303 0.38 12.83 -6.44
C ASN A 303 -1.04 12.44 -5.97
N ILE A 304 -1.64 11.45 -6.63
CA ILE A 304 -2.99 10.98 -6.34
C ILE A 304 -3.21 10.56 -4.88
N SER A 305 -2.20 10.01 -4.22
CA SER A 305 -2.26 9.64 -2.80
C SER A 305 -2.39 10.85 -1.88
N GLU A 306 -1.85 12.01 -2.27
CA GLU A 306 -2.02 13.28 -1.54
C GLU A 306 -3.43 13.83 -1.74
N VAL A 307 -3.94 13.79 -2.97
CA VAL A 307 -5.30 14.21 -3.29
C VAL A 307 -6.33 13.42 -2.47
N ILE A 308 -6.21 12.09 -2.43
CA ILE A 308 -7.13 11.21 -1.69
C ILE A 308 -7.13 11.52 -0.19
N LYS A 309 -5.96 11.84 0.39
CA LYS A 309 -5.87 12.24 1.81
C LYS A 309 -6.67 13.49 2.14
N ILE A 310 -6.85 14.39 1.17
CA ILE A 310 -7.65 15.60 1.35
C ILE A 310 -9.13 15.34 1.07
N LEU A 311 -9.46 14.55 0.03
CA LEU A 311 -10.85 14.24 -0.31
C LEU A 311 -11.57 13.43 0.79
N GLU A 312 -10.88 12.47 1.42
CA GLU A 312 -11.47 11.59 2.44
C GLU A 312 -12.11 12.35 3.62
N PRO A 313 -11.41 13.28 4.32
CA PRO A 313 -12.01 14.08 5.38
C PRO A 313 -13.14 14.99 4.90
N LEU A 314 -13.05 15.56 3.70
CA LEU A 314 -14.08 16.45 3.16
C LEU A 314 -15.40 15.71 2.93
N LEU A 315 -15.33 14.48 2.39
CA LEU A 315 -16.49 13.60 2.24
C LEU A 315 -17.10 13.25 3.59
N LYS A 316 -16.28 12.86 4.58
CA LYS A 316 -16.76 12.50 5.92
C LYS A 316 -17.48 13.65 6.63
N ARG A 317 -17.07 14.89 6.35
CA ARG A 317 -17.67 16.11 6.91
C ARG A 317 -18.81 16.67 6.04
N ASN A 318 -19.18 16.00 4.95
CA ASN A 318 -20.14 16.46 3.96
C ASN A 318 -19.81 17.84 3.37
N GLU A 319 -18.53 18.22 3.33
CA GLU A 319 -18.04 19.46 2.69
C GLU A 319 -17.98 19.34 1.16
N ILE A 320 -17.92 18.10 0.66
CA ILE A 320 -18.02 17.74 -0.76
C ILE A 320 -18.90 16.49 -0.89
N ARG A 321 -19.41 16.26 -2.09
CA ARG A 321 -20.20 15.08 -2.47
C ARG A 321 -19.54 14.37 -3.64
N TYR A 322 -20.01 13.17 -3.95
CA TYR A 322 -19.63 12.48 -5.17
C TYR A 322 -20.83 11.84 -5.85
N ARG A 323 -20.73 11.64 -7.16
CA ARG A 323 -21.65 10.84 -7.96
C ARG A 323 -20.87 9.82 -8.77
N LEU A 324 -21.49 8.67 -9.02
CA LEU A 324 -20.95 7.68 -9.93
C LEU A 324 -21.47 7.96 -11.34
N HIS A 325 -20.57 7.97 -12.32
CA HIS A 325 -20.90 7.98 -13.74
C HIS A 325 -20.00 6.95 -14.41
N GLU A 326 -20.58 5.94 -15.07
CA GLU A 326 -19.84 4.84 -15.69
C GLU A 326 -18.82 4.19 -14.73
N ASN A 327 -19.25 3.88 -13.50
CA ASN A 327 -18.42 3.34 -12.41
C ASN A 327 -17.24 4.23 -11.97
N THR A 328 -17.18 5.48 -12.42
CA THR A 328 -16.14 6.43 -12.04
C THR A 328 -16.69 7.45 -11.04
N LYS A 329 -15.94 7.75 -9.97
CA LYS A 329 -16.32 8.72 -8.95
C LYS A 329 -15.97 10.14 -9.38
N TYR A 330 -17.00 10.97 -9.53
CA TYR A 330 -16.86 12.41 -9.75
C TYR A 330 -17.23 13.17 -8.48
N TYR A 331 -16.28 13.94 -7.97
CA TYR A 331 -16.42 14.78 -6.79
C TYR A 331 -16.94 16.17 -7.17
N TYR A 332 -17.76 16.78 -6.32
CA TYR A 332 -18.28 18.14 -6.48
C TYR A 332 -18.62 18.75 -5.11
N CYS A 333 -18.75 20.09 -5.04
CA CYS A 333 -19.19 20.79 -3.82
C CYS A 333 -20.71 20.72 -3.64
#